data_AF-A0A955QLW8-F1
#
_entry.id   AF-A0A955QLW8-F1
#
_cell.length_a   1.000
_cell.length_b   1.000
_cell.length_c   1.000
_cell.angle_alpha   90.00
_cell.angle_beta   90.00
_cell.angle_gamma   90.00
#
_symmetry.space_group_name_H-M   'P 1'
#
loop_
_entity.id
_entity.type
_entity.pdbx_description
1 polymer ?
#
loop_
_entity_poly.entity_id
_entity_poly.type
_entity_poly.pdbx_seq_one_letter_code
_entity_poly.pdbx_strand_id
1 'polypeptide(L)'
;FEPIPEVPKSGLRTPLFAFCITDTLLIFDNVAHTIKIVANAHITSSIKSHLRRTYQEAIQRIEGLLAKLRKSPRRTTSAPRRKALRFQSNMSQAEFEKMVLRTKEYIQAGDIIQGVMSQRWETTIGTDPLEIYRALRVINPSPYMFYLRIADLELVGSSPEILVRCENGTIVVRPIAGTRPRGKTTEEDHALEEDLLADQKELAEHVMLVDLGRNDVGRVAKSGSVHVNPFKKVERYSHVMHIVSQVTGQLDPQYSAYDVMEACFPAGTVSGAPKIRAMQIIEELEPTRRGPYAGAVGYFSFSGNMDTCINIRTVVIQGHKAYIQAGAGIVADSDPAKEFEETCNKARAMMRGLEMAEQGLG
;
A
#
# COMPACT_ATOMS: atom_id res chain seq x y z
N PHE A 1 14.67 -0.77 -11.86
CA PHE A 1 15.40 0.47 -11.57
C PHE A 1 16.77 0.15 -10.99
N GLU A 2 16.83 -0.63 -9.91
CA GLU A 2 18.09 -0.94 -9.22
C GLU A 2 18.72 -2.28 -9.63
N PRO A 3 20.06 -2.45 -9.47
CA PRO A 3 20.76 -3.69 -9.78
C PRO A 3 20.53 -4.74 -8.68
N ILE A 4 19.38 -5.40 -8.75
CA ILE A 4 19.02 -6.52 -7.86
C ILE A 4 19.30 -7.84 -8.59
N PRO A 5 20.10 -8.76 -7.99
CA PRO A 5 20.39 -10.06 -8.60
C PRO A 5 19.11 -10.83 -8.87
N GLU A 6 18.93 -11.41 -10.06
CA GLU A 6 17.77 -12.26 -10.31
C GLU A 6 18.04 -13.69 -9.85
N VAL A 7 17.49 -14.06 -8.69
CA VAL A 7 17.52 -15.44 -8.24
C VAL A 7 16.30 -16.18 -8.82
N PRO A 8 16.47 -17.36 -9.43
CA PRO A 8 15.35 -18.18 -9.87
C PRO A 8 14.49 -18.60 -8.68
N LYS A 9 13.35 -17.94 -8.50
CA LYS A 9 12.41 -18.15 -7.39
C LYS A 9 11.00 -18.30 -7.90
N SER A 10 10.20 -19.10 -7.19
CA SER A 10 8.76 -19.16 -7.45
C SER A 10 8.09 -17.86 -7.02
N GLY A 11 6.89 -17.60 -7.53
CA GLY A 11 6.16 -16.37 -7.25
C GLY A 11 4.74 -16.44 -7.79
N LEU A 12 3.97 -15.39 -7.49
CA LEU A 12 2.65 -15.22 -8.07
C LEU A 12 2.79 -14.91 -9.57
N ARG A 13 1.83 -15.37 -10.37
CA ARG A 13 1.79 -15.07 -11.81
C ARG A 13 1.19 -13.69 -12.03
N THR A 14 1.94 -12.65 -11.69
CA THR A 14 1.50 -11.25 -11.79
C THR A 14 2.39 -10.47 -12.74
N PRO A 15 1.84 -9.54 -13.54
CA PRO A 15 2.67 -8.63 -14.32
C PRO A 15 3.50 -7.72 -13.40
N LEU A 16 4.59 -7.16 -13.90
CA LEU A 16 5.42 -6.20 -13.16
C LEU A 16 4.63 -4.92 -12.81
N PHE A 17 3.80 -4.46 -13.74
CA PHE A 17 2.84 -3.38 -13.56
C PHE A 17 1.57 -3.65 -14.38
N ALA A 18 0.44 -3.12 -13.93
CA ALA A 18 -0.83 -3.19 -14.65
C ALA A 18 -1.62 -1.90 -14.42
N PHE A 19 -2.02 -1.26 -15.51
CA PHE A 19 -2.80 -0.02 -15.49
C PHE A 19 -4.09 -0.18 -16.27
N CYS A 20 -5.17 0.40 -15.75
CA CYS A 20 -6.42 0.55 -16.48
C CYS A 20 -6.50 1.96 -17.04
N ILE A 21 -6.62 2.10 -18.36
CA ILE A 21 -6.92 3.40 -18.97
C ILE A 21 -8.41 3.66 -18.79
N THR A 22 -8.75 4.51 -17.82
CA THR A 22 -10.15 4.80 -17.46
C THR A 22 -10.79 5.80 -18.43
N ASP A 23 -11.76 5.33 -19.19
CA ASP A 23 -12.51 6.17 -20.12
C ASP A 23 -13.62 6.98 -19.43
N THR A 24 -14.25 6.40 -18.40
CA THR A 24 -15.38 6.98 -17.67
C THR A 24 -15.21 6.76 -16.18
N LEU A 25 -15.41 7.81 -15.38
CA LEU A 25 -15.21 7.85 -13.94
C LEU A 25 -16.50 8.25 -13.22
N LEU A 26 -16.73 7.63 -12.06
CA LEU A 26 -17.71 8.06 -11.07
C LEU A 26 -16.96 8.50 -9.82
N ILE A 27 -17.02 9.80 -9.51
CA ILE A 27 -16.32 10.40 -8.38
C ILE A 27 -17.34 10.70 -7.29
N PHE A 28 -17.24 9.99 -6.18
CA PHE A 28 -18.09 10.18 -5.00
C PHE A 28 -17.41 11.17 -4.06
N ASP A 29 -18.01 12.34 -3.91
CA ASP A 29 -17.60 13.31 -2.89
C ASP A 29 -18.47 13.09 -1.65
N ASN A 30 -17.88 12.44 -0.65
CA ASN A 30 -18.59 12.12 0.60
C ASN A 30 -18.81 13.36 1.49
N VAL A 31 -18.06 14.44 1.29
CA VAL A 31 -18.21 15.68 2.06
C VAL A 31 -19.33 16.52 1.47
N ALA A 32 -19.34 16.69 0.15
CA ALA A 32 -20.39 17.41 -0.55
C ALA A 32 -21.67 16.57 -0.78
N HIS A 33 -21.63 15.26 -0.51
CA HIS A 33 -22.68 14.30 -0.82
C HIS A 33 -23.10 14.33 -2.31
N THR A 34 -22.11 14.44 -3.21
CA THR A 34 -22.36 14.48 -4.67
C THR A 34 -21.66 13.35 -5.42
N ILE A 35 -22.19 13.02 -6.60
CA ILE A 35 -21.55 12.10 -7.54
C ILE A 35 -21.28 12.88 -8.82
N LYS A 36 -20.00 12.95 -9.23
CA LYS A 36 -19.59 13.54 -10.50
C LYS A 36 -19.29 12.42 -11.50
N ILE A 37 -19.95 12.48 -12.66
CA ILE A 37 -19.69 11.58 -13.79
C ILE A 37 -18.77 12.30 -14.77
N VAL A 38 -17.62 11.72 -15.08
CA VAL A 38 -16.66 12.27 -16.04
C VAL A 38 -16.43 11.24 -17.14
N ALA A 39 -16.69 11.60 -18.39
CA ALA A 39 -16.36 10.78 -19.55
C ALA A 39 -15.24 11.46 -20.35
N ASN A 40 -14.07 10.82 -20.43
CA ASN A 40 -12.94 11.29 -21.21
C ASN A 40 -13.21 11.06 -22.71
N ALA A 41 -13.12 12.13 -23.50
CA ALA A 41 -13.28 12.10 -24.95
C ALA A 41 -11.91 11.91 -25.61
N HIS A 42 -11.70 10.79 -26.31
CA HIS A 42 -10.45 10.50 -26.99
C HIS A 42 -10.46 11.11 -28.40
N ILE A 43 -9.76 12.24 -28.57
CA ILE A 43 -9.71 12.97 -29.84
C ILE A 43 -8.57 12.41 -30.69
N THR A 44 -8.92 11.69 -31.76
CA THR A 44 -7.97 11.14 -32.75
C THR A 44 -7.89 11.96 -34.04
N SER A 45 -8.80 12.93 -34.22
CA SER A 45 -8.86 13.79 -35.40
C SER A 45 -9.46 15.15 -35.04
N SER A 46 -8.95 16.21 -35.67
CA SER A 46 -9.43 17.59 -35.54
C SER A 46 -10.60 17.93 -36.48
N ILE A 47 -11.07 16.98 -37.29
CA ILE A 47 -12.19 17.19 -38.21
C ILE A 47 -13.47 17.48 -37.40
N LYS A 48 -14.19 18.55 -37.76
CA LYS A 48 -15.40 18.99 -37.03
C LYS A 48 -16.46 17.90 -36.83
N SER A 49 -16.68 17.04 -37.84
CA SER A 49 -17.62 15.92 -37.73
C SER A 49 -17.16 14.86 -36.72
N HIS A 50 -15.86 14.58 -36.67
CA HIS A 50 -15.25 13.67 -35.68
C HIS A 50 -15.39 14.23 -34.26
N LEU A 51 -15.10 15.51 -34.07
CA LEU A 51 -15.24 16.18 -32.77
C LEU A 51 -16.69 16.14 -32.27
N ARG A 52 -17.66 16.44 -33.15
CA ARG A 52 -19.10 16.34 -32.81
C ARG A 52 -19.51 14.94 -32.40
N ARG A 53 -19.08 13.92 -33.16
CA ARG A 53 -19.35 12.51 -32.84
C ARG A 53 -18.76 12.12 -31.49
N THR A 54 -17.47 12.39 -31.27
CA THR A 54 -16.76 12.06 -30.02
C THR A 54 -17.41 12.72 -28.80
N TYR A 55 -17.86 13.97 -28.95
CA TYR A 55 -18.60 14.67 -27.90
C TYR A 55 -19.95 14.01 -27.60
N GLN A 56 -20.71 13.64 -28.62
CA GLN A 56 -21.99 12.92 -28.45
C GLN A 56 -21.80 11.55 -27.78
N GLU A 57 -20.74 10.81 -28.13
CA GLU A 57 -20.40 9.53 -27.49
C GLU A 57 -20.04 9.70 -26.00
N ALA A 58 -19.36 10.80 -25.63
CA ALA A 58 -19.10 11.12 -24.23
C ALA A 58 -20.41 11.42 -23.46
N ILE A 59 -21.34 12.18 -24.05
CA ILE A 59 -22.66 12.45 -23.47
C ILE A 59 -23.43 11.13 -23.26
N GLN A 60 -23.48 10.26 -24.27
CA GLN A 60 -24.20 8.99 -24.17
C GLN A 60 -23.65 8.09 -23.05
N ARG A 61 -22.33 8.07 -22.85
CA ARG A 61 -21.71 7.35 -21.71
C ARG A 61 -22.15 7.93 -20.36
N ILE A 62 -22.19 9.25 -20.23
CA ILE A 62 -22.67 9.93 -19.02
C ILE A 62 -24.14 9.59 -18.75
N GLU A 63 -25.01 9.73 -19.75
CA GLU A 63 -26.45 9.43 -19.64
C GLU A 63 -26.70 7.95 -19.31
N GLY A 64 -25.93 7.05 -19.92
CA GLY A 64 -25.99 5.61 -19.65
C GLY A 64 -25.63 5.27 -18.20
N LEU A 65 -24.61 5.89 -17.62
CA LEU A 65 -24.27 5.73 -16.20
C LEU A 65 -25.31 6.37 -15.29
N LEU A 66 -25.82 7.55 -15.62
CA LEU A 66 -26.87 8.21 -14.86
C LEU A 66 -28.14 7.35 -14.79
N ALA A 67 -28.52 6.71 -15.90
CA ALA A 67 -29.64 5.78 -15.94
C ALA A 67 -29.43 4.53 -15.08
N LYS A 68 -28.17 4.04 -14.95
CA LYS A 68 -27.83 2.94 -14.04
C LYS A 68 -27.91 3.36 -12.58
N LEU A 69 -27.39 4.54 -12.22
CA LEU A 69 -27.39 5.07 -10.86
C LEU A 69 -28.82 5.33 -10.32
N ARG A 70 -29.78 5.62 -11.20
CA ARG A 70 -31.20 5.78 -10.85
C ARG A 70 -31.90 4.47 -10.47
N LYS A 71 -31.31 3.31 -10.78
CA LYS A 71 -31.88 2.00 -10.44
C LYS A 71 -31.43 1.61 -9.03
N SER A 72 -32.32 0.97 -8.28
CA SER A 72 -31.94 0.38 -6.99
C SER A 72 -30.82 -0.66 -7.19
N PRO A 73 -29.75 -0.63 -6.38
CA PRO A 73 -28.73 -1.65 -6.44
C PRO A 73 -29.34 -3.02 -6.15
N ARG A 74 -28.93 -4.04 -6.92
CA ARG A 74 -29.30 -5.42 -6.61
C ARG A 74 -28.62 -5.79 -5.30
N ARG A 75 -29.39 -6.32 -4.33
CA ARG A 75 -28.79 -6.95 -3.15
C ARG A 75 -28.02 -8.18 -3.62
N THR A 76 -26.71 -8.20 -3.40
CA THR A 76 -25.91 -9.41 -3.55
C THR A 76 -26.28 -10.35 -2.41
N THR A 77 -26.85 -11.50 -2.75
CA THR A 77 -27.02 -12.61 -1.81
C THR A 77 -25.84 -13.56 -2.01
N SER A 78 -24.75 -13.35 -1.28
CA SER A 78 -23.71 -14.39 -1.20
C SER A 78 -24.25 -15.52 -0.33
N ALA A 79 -24.35 -16.74 -0.87
CA ALA A 79 -24.63 -17.91 -0.05
C ALA A 79 -23.42 -18.14 0.89
N PRO A 80 -23.60 -18.11 2.23
CA PRO A 80 -22.48 -18.24 3.14
C PRO A 80 -21.86 -19.63 3.04
N ARG A 81 -20.54 -19.70 2.94
CA ARG A 81 -19.79 -20.94 3.17
C ARG A 81 -19.45 -21.03 4.65
N ARG A 82 -19.90 -22.12 5.28
CA ARG A 82 -19.74 -22.34 6.73
C ARG A 82 -18.40 -22.99 7.13
N LYS A 83 -17.53 -23.38 6.19
CA LYS A 83 -16.26 -24.04 6.52
C LYS A 83 -15.20 -22.99 6.83
N ALA A 84 -14.50 -23.18 7.95
CA ALA A 84 -13.36 -22.35 8.30
C ALA A 84 -12.29 -22.40 7.20
N LEU A 85 -11.73 -21.24 6.88
CA LEU A 85 -10.61 -21.14 5.95
C LEU A 85 -9.36 -21.75 6.59
N ARG A 86 -8.55 -22.43 5.79
CA ARG A 86 -7.24 -22.92 6.20
C ARG A 86 -6.17 -22.13 5.47
N PHE A 87 -5.39 -21.38 6.22
CA PHE A 87 -4.26 -20.62 5.71
C PHE A 87 -2.98 -21.46 5.77
N GLN A 88 -2.24 -21.50 4.67
CA GLN A 88 -0.94 -22.16 4.58
C GLN A 88 0.15 -21.12 4.35
N SER A 89 1.13 -21.02 5.24
CA SER A 89 2.31 -20.18 5.02
C SER A 89 3.27 -20.86 4.02
N ASN A 90 4.03 -20.05 3.28
CA ASN A 90 5.10 -20.49 2.40
C ASN A 90 6.39 -20.88 3.13
N MET A 91 6.44 -20.70 4.45
CA MET A 91 7.55 -21.10 5.31
C MET A 91 7.07 -21.41 6.74
N SER A 92 7.87 -22.15 7.47
CA SER A 92 7.71 -22.41 8.90
C SER A 92 8.24 -21.25 9.76
N GLN A 93 7.83 -21.21 11.03
CA GLN A 93 8.37 -20.25 12.00
C GLN A 93 9.90 -20.36 12.11
N ALA A 94 10.44 -21.58 12.20
CA ALA A 94 11.89 -21.80 12.31
C ALA A 94 12.67 -21.29 11.08
N GLU A 95 12.07 -21.34 9.89
CA GLU A 95 12.67 -20.77 8.67
C GLU A 95 12.64 -19.23 8.70
N PHE A 96 11.54 -18.63 9.14
CA PHE A 96 11.46 -17.17 9.31
C PHE A 96 12.47 -16.68 10.36
N GLU A 97 12.56 -17.35 11.51
CA GLU A 97 13.51 -17.00 12.57
C GLU A 97 14.97 -17.08 12.09
N LYS A 98 15.31 -18.08 11.27
CA LYS A 98 16.62 -18.16 10.61
C LYS A 98 16.87 -16.96 9.68
N MET A 99 15.87 -16.55 8.91
CA MET A 99 15.96 -15.36 8.04
C MET A 99 16.15 -14.08 8.86
N VAL A 100 15.51 -13.95 10.02
CA VAL A 100 15.74 -12.84 10.96
C VAL A 100 17.20 -12.86 11.44
N LEU A 101 17.68 -13.99 11.94
CA LEU A 101 19.07 -14.13 12.41
C LEU A 101 20.08 -13.79 11.31
N ARG A 102 19.87 -14.29 10.09
CA ARG A 102 20.73 -13.97 8.95
C ARG A 102 20.69 -12.50 8.57
N THR A 103 19.53 -11.84 8.67
CA THR A 103 19.42 -10.39 8.47
C THR A 103 20.20 -9.63 9.54
N LYS A 104 20.17 -10.08 10.79
CA LYS A 104 20.97 -9.48 11.89
C LYS A 104 22.47 -9.63 11.67
N GLU A 105 22.94 -10.72 11.07
CA GLU A 105 24.35 -10.88 10.68
C GLU A 105 24.77 -9.79 9.68
N TYR A 106 23.93 -9.50 8.69
CA TYR A 106 24.17 -8.39 7.76
C TYR A 106 24.19 -7.03 8.46
N ILE A 107 23.33 -6.83 9.46
CA ILE A 107 23.32 -5.60 10.25
C ILE A 107 24.61 -5.46 11.08
N GLN A 108 25.05 -6.54 11.74
CA GLN A 108 26.29 -6.56 12.52
C GLN A 108 27.53 -6.34 11.66
N ALA A 109 27.51 -6.82 10.41
CA ALA A 109 28.56 -6.56 9.44
C ALA A 109 28.59 -5.10 8.92
N GLY A 110 27.53 -4.32 9.18
CA GLY A 110 27.40 -2.94 8.71
C GLY A 110 26.86 -2.80 7.29
N ASP A 111 26.35 -3.88 6.68
CA ASP A 111 25.80 -3.86 5.32
C ASP A 111 24.49 -3.05 5.24
N ILE A 112 23.66 -3.19 6.27
CA ILE A 112 22.37 -2.50 6.42
C ILE A 112 22.15 -2.09 7.88
N ILE A 113 21.36 -1.07 8.09
CA ILE A 113 20.84 -0.66 9.41
C ILE A 113 19.55 -1.43 9.72
N GLN A 114 18.72 -1.63 8.69
CA GLN A 114 17.44 -2.30 8.78
C GLN A 114 17.14 -3.06 7.49
N GLY A 115 16.52 -4.23 7.61
CA GLY A 115 15.96 -5.00 6.49
C GLY A 115 14.56 -5.48 6.82
N VAL A 116 13.63 -5.43 5.86
CA VAL A 116 12.23 -5.82 6.09
C VAL A 116 11.96 -7.17 5.46
N MET A 117 11.82 -8.21 6.27
CA MET A 117 11.62 -9.58 5.83
C MET A 117 10.13 -9.97 5.89
N SER A 118 9.66 -10.77 4.92
CA SER A 118 8.25 -11.10 4.80
C SER A 118 7.98 -12.58 4.52
N GLN A 119 6.75 -13.01 4.83
CA GLN A 119 6.22 -14.33 4.51
C GLN A 119 4.81 -14.23 3.93
N ARG A 120 4.38 -15.25 3.19
CA ARG A 120 3.12 -15.25 2.45
C ARG A 120 2.26 -16.44 2.84
N TRP A 121 0.98 -16.17 3.09
CA TRP A 121 -0.05 -17.16 3.31
C TRP A 121 -0.94 -17.30 2.08
N GLU A 122 -1.43 -18.51 1.85
CA GLU A 122 -2.39 -18.86 0.82
C GLU A 122 -3.63 -19.51 1.44
N THR A 123 -4.81 -19.21 0.89
CA THR A 123 -6.05 -19.94 1.16
C THR A 123 -6.90 -20.05 -0.11
N THR A 124 -7.94 -20.89 -0.05
CA THR A 124 -8.92 -21.04 -1.14
C THR A 124 -10.24 -20.39 -0.74
N ILE A 125 -10.73 -19.47 -1.58
CA ILE A 125 -11.97 -18.71 -1.37
C ILE A 125 -13.08 -19.18 -2.32
N GLY A 126 -14.33 -19.02 -1.91
CA GLY A 126 -15.52 -19.20 -2.73
C GLY A 126 -16.42 -17.96 -2.80
N THR A 127 -16.17 -16.94 -1.99
CA THR A 127 -16.90 -15.68 -1.99
C THR A 127 -16.45 -14.75 -3.12
N ASP A 128 -17.28 -13.75 -3.45
CA ASP A 128 -16.90 -12.69 -4.39
C ASP A 128 -15.84 -11.78 -3.74
N PRO A 129 -14.72 -11.47 -4.41
CA PRO A 129 -13.72 -10.51 -3.94
C PRO A 129 -14.27 -9.17 -3.46
N LEU A 130 -15.39 -8.71 -4.01
CA LEU A 130 -16.05 -7.49 -3.54
C LEU A 130 -16.56 -7.62 -2.09
N GLU A 131 -16.98 -8.81 -1.66
CA GLU A 131 -17.39 -9.06 -0.28
C GLU A 131 -16.19 -9.01 0.67
N ILE A 132 -15.00 -9.44 0.22
CA ILE A 132 -13.75 -9.28 0.97
C ILE A 132 -13.44 -7.79 1.15
N TYR A 133 -13.57 -6.99 0.09
CA TYR A 133 -13.38 -5.53 0.18
C TYR A 133 -14.34 -4.89 1.20
N ARG A 134 -15.62 -5.27 1.16
CA ARG A 134 -16.63 -4.80 2.10
C ARG A 134 -16.30 -5.20 3.55
N ALA A 135 -15.88 -6.44 3.78
CA ALA A 135 -15.47 -6.91 5.11
C ALA A 135 -14.28 -6.12 5.66
N LEU A 136 -13.27 -5.88 4.83
CA LEU A 136 -12.07 -5.12 5.22
C LEU A 136 -12.38 -3.65 5.50
N ARG A 137 -13.31 -3.05 4.76
CA ARG A 137 -13.79 -1.69 5.01
C ARG A 137 -14.42 -1.54 6.41
N VAL A 138 -15.00 -2.62 6.96
CA VAL A 138 -15.56 -2.64 8.32
C VAL A 138 -14.48 -2.91 9.36
N ILE A 139 -13.60 -3.89 9.12
CA ILE A 139 -12.61 -4.34 10.11
C ILE A 139 -11.47 -3.34 10.29
N ASN A 140 -10.98 -2.76 9.19
CA ASN A 140 -9.78 -1.94 9.21
C ASN A 140 -9.88 -0.84 8.14
N PRO A 141 -10.68 0.22 8.36
CA PRO A 141 -10.71 1.35 7.44
C PRO A 141 -9.37 2.09 7.47
N SER A 142 -8.77 2.31 6.29
CA SER A 142 -7.51 3.05 6.12
C SER A 142 -7.67 4.19 5.09
N PRO A 143 -6.72 5.14 5.03
CA PRO A 143 -6.75 6.22 4.04
C PRO A 143 -6.80 5.73 2.59
N TYR A 144 -6.20 4.57 2.29
CA TYR A 144 -6.20 3.96 0.97
C TYR A 144 -6.92 2.61 0.99
N MET A 145 -8.21 2.65 0.62
CA MET A 145 -9.02 1.46 0.36
C MET A 145 -9.11 1.26 -1.15
N PHE A 146 -8.85 0.05 -1.63
CA PHE A 146 -8.96 -0.24 -3.06
C PHE A 146 -9.50 -1.65 -3.32
N TYR A 147 -10.27 -1.74 -4.40
CA TYR A 147 -10.61 -2.99 -5.06
C TYR A 147 -10.33 -2.82 -6.55
N LEU A 148 -9.35 -3.56 -7.06
CA LEU A 148 -8.94 -3.53 -8.45
C LEU A 148 -9.17 -4.90 -9.06
N ARG A 149 -9.80 -4.93 -10.23
CA ARG A 149 -9.94 -6.11 -11.08
C ARG A 149 -9.35 -5.76 -12.45
N ILE A 150 -8.14 -6.25 -12.71
CA ILE A 150 -7.40 -5.96 -13.95
C ILE A 150 -6.96 -7.29 -14.57
N ALA A 151 -7.57 -7.65 -15.70
CA ALA A 151 -7.42 -8.97 -16.31
C ALA A 151 -7.66 -10.09 -15.28
N ASP A 152 -6.69 -11.01 -15.11
CA ASP A 152 -6.76 -12.15 -14.19
C ASP A 152 -6.24 -11.83 -12.77
N LEU A 153 -5.94 -10.55 -12.49
CA LEU A 153 -5.45 -10.08 -11.19
C LEU A 153 -6.53 -9.26 -10.47
N GLU A 154 -6.90 -9.73 -9.29
CA GLU A 154 -7.75 -8.99 -8.37
C GLU A 154 -6.95 -8.61 -7.12
N LEU A 155 -7.07 -7.35 -6.70
CA LEU A 155 -6.43 -6.80 -5.52
C LEU A 155 -7.47 -6.16 -4.62
N VAL A 156 -7.48 -6.56 -3.35
CA VAL A 156 -8.33 -5.97 -2.32
C VAL A 156 -7.45 -5.49 -1.17
N GLY A 157 -7.38 -4.18 -0.94
CA GLY A 157 -6.45 -3.62 0.03
C GLY A 157 -7.03 -2.52 0.91
N SER A 158 -6.39 -2.36 2.08
CA SER A 158 -6.61 -1.30 3.06
C SER A 158 -5.25 -0.80 3.57
N SER A 159 -4.55 -0.07 2.72
CA SER A 159 -3.20 0.40 3.03
C SER A 159 -3.25 1.64 3.94
N PRO A 160 -2.50 1.64 5.06
CA PRO A 160 -2.40 2.79 5.95
C PRO A 160 -1.43 3.86 5.44
N GLU A 161 -0.58 3.53 4.48
CA GLU A 161 0.66 4.26 4.23
C GLU A 161 0.76 4.71 2.77
N ILE A 162 0.95 6.02 2.59
CA ILE A 162 1.29 6.64 1.31
C ILE A 162 2.69 6.17 0.89
N LEU A 163 2.86 5.82 -0.39
CA LEU A 163 4.19 5.65 -0.96
C LEU A 163 4.72 7.03 -1.36
N VAL A 164 4.04 7.66 -2.32
CA VAL A 164 4.34 9.01 -2.78
C VAL A 164 3.13 9.63 -3.47
N ARG A 165 2.96 10.94 -3.28
CA ARG A 165 1.99 11.78 -3.98
C ARG A 165 2.70 12.92 -4.68
N CYS A 166 2.24 13.27 -5.88
CA CYS A 166 2.65 14.46 -6.60
C CYS A 166 1.39 15.18 -7.10
N GLU A 167 1.05 16.30 -6.49
CA GLU A 167 -0.12 17.09 -6.86
C GLU A 167 0.28 18.53 -7.16
N ASN A 168 -0.06 19.01 -8.36
CA ASN A 168 0.26 20.36 -8.82
C ASN A 168 1.77 20.70 -8.64
N GLY A 169 2.63 19.73 -8.91
CA GLY A 169 4.08 19.85 -8.76
C GLY A 169 4.60 19.72 -7.32
N THR A 170 3.75 19.53 -6.31
CA THR A 170 4.20 19.28 -4.92
C THR A 170 4.31 17.78 -4.68
N ILE A 171 5.53 17.31 -4.44
CA ILE A 171 5.84 15.93 -4.05
C ILE A 171 5.68 15.80 -2.54
N VAL A 172 5.05 14.72 -2.09
CA VAL A 172 4.83 14.41 -0.67
C VAL A 172 5.13 12.94 -0.43
N VAL A 173 6.00 12.67 0.55
CA VAL A 173 6.13 11.36 1.20
C VAL A 173 5.92 11.55 2.70
N ARG A 174 5.37 10.52 3.36
CA ARG A 174 5.00 10.63 4.78
C ARG A 174 5.52 9.42 5.56
N PRO A 175 6.77 9.45 6.02
CA PRO A 175 7.32 8.43 6.89
C PRO A 175 6.49 8.27 8.16
N ILE A 176 6.23 7.01 8.52
CA ILE A 176 5.53 6.61 9.75
C ILE A 176 6.42 5.60 10.46
N ALA A 177 6.70 5.84 11.73
CA ALA A 177 7.43 4.92 12.61
C ALA A 177 6.94 5.08 14.04
N GLY A 178 7.35 4.16 14.92
CA GLY A 178 6.90 4.18 16.30
C GLY A 178 5.44 3.82 16.44
N THR A 179 5.14 2.91 17.36
CA THR A 179 3.75 2.53 17.64
C THR A 179 3.53 2.43 19.13
N ARG A 180 2.42 3.02 19.60
CA ARG A 180 1.82 2.72 20.90
C ARG A 180 0.34 2.42 20.73
N PRO A 181 -0.26 1.54 21.56
CA PRO A 181 -1.70 1.42 21.62
C PRO A 181 -2.33 2.75 22.06
N ARG A 182 -3.62 2.94 21.80
CA ARG A 182 -4.36 4.07 22.40
C ARG A 182 -4.59 3.81 23.89
N GLY A 183 -4.47 4.87 24.70
CA GLY A 183 -4.80 4.83 26.12
C GLY A 183 -6.29 4.62 26.36
N LYS A 184 -6.66 4.02 27.48
CA LYS A 184 -8.07 3.85 27.89
C LYS A 184 -8.65 5.15 28.43
N THR A 185 -7.80 6.05 28.93
CA THR A 185 -8.17 7.42 29.32
C THR A 185 -7.30 8.45 28.59
N THR A 186 -7.71 9.72 28.64
CA THR A 186 -6.95 10.83 28.04
C THR A 186 -5.57 10.97 28.66
N GLU A 187 -5.46 10.79 29.98
CA GLU A 187 -4.20 10.86 30.73
C GLU A 187 -3.26 9.72 30.35
N GLU A 188 -3.77 8.49 30.23
CA GLU A 188 -3.00 7.34 29.76
C GLU A 188 -2.56 7.54 28.30
N ASP A 189 -3.42 8.08 27.44
CA ASP A 189 -3.10 8.35 26.03
C ASP A 189 -2.02 9.44 25.88
N HIS A 190 -2.00 10.45 26.75
CA HIS A 190 -0.93 11.45 26.81
C HIS A 190 0.38 10.86 27.34
N ALA A 191 0.33 10.03 28.39
CA ALA A 191 1.52 9.36 28.91
C ALA A 191 2.16 8.43 27.87
N LEU A 192 1.35 7.73 27.07
CA LEU A 192 1.82 6.89 25.96
C LEU A 192 2.42 7.71 24.81
N GLU A 193 1.88 8.90 24.54
CA GLU A 193 2.50 9.84 23.58
C GLU A 193 3.87 10.32 24.07
N GLU A 194 3.98 10.72 25.35
CA GLU A 194 5.24 11.15 25.94
C GLU A 194 6.28 10.02 25.97
N ASP A 195 5.87 8.80 26.31
CA ASP A 195 6.72 7.59 26.24
C ASP A 195 7.24 7.35 24.83
N LEU A 196 6.36 7.42 23.82
CA LEU A 196 6.73 7.23 22.42
C LEU A 196 7.72 8.28 21.93
N LEU A 197 7.54 9.54 22.33
CA LEU A 197 8.44 10.63 21.99
C LEU A 197 9.75 10.64 22.79
N ALA A 198 9.81 9.93 23.92
CA ALA A 198 11.02 9.74 24.71
C ALA A 198 11.86 8.53 24.26
N ASP A 199 11.25 7.59 23.52
CA ASP A 199 11.90 6.39 23.02
C ASP A 199 12.97 6.72 21.96
N GLN A 200 14.23 6.74 22.39
CA GLN A 200 15.37 7.09 21.53
C GLN A 200 15.54 6.12 20.35
N LYS A 201 15.12 4.85 20.50
CA LYS A 201 15.20 3.85 19.43
C LYS A 201 14.21 4.20 18.32
N GLU A 202 12.95 4.38 18.69
CA GLU A 202 11.87 4.72 17.75
C GLU A 202 12.14 6.06 17.04
N LEU A 203 12.67 7.04 17.78
CA LEU A 203 13.08 8.33 17.20
C LEU A 203 14.23 8.19 16.21
N ALA A 204 15.21 7.31 16.47
CA ALA A 204 16.33 7.09 15.57
C ALA A 204 15.87 6.41 14.27
N GLU A 205 15.03 5.38 14.37
CA GLU A 205 14.39 4.73 13.22
C GLU A 205 13.58 5.74 12.39
N HIS A 206 12.78 6.58 13.06
CA HIS A 206 11.98 7.61 12.39
C HIS A 206 12.84 8.62 11.64
N VAL A 207 13.93 9.11 12.25
CA VAL A 207 14.86 10.06 11.60
C VAL A 207 15.49 9.43 10.36
N MET A 208 15.90 8.17 10.45
CA MET A 208 16.45 7.44 9.30
C MET A 208 15.45 7.38 8.14
N LEU A 209 14.17 7.06 8.41
CA LEU A 209 13.12 7.02 7.38
C LEU A 209 12.81 8.40 6.80
N VAL A 210 12.89 9.45 7.61
CA VAL A 210 12.79 10.85 7.14
C VAL A 210 13.92 11.19 6.19
N ASP A 211 15.16 10.84 6.53
CA ASP A 211 16.31 11.11 5.68
C ASP A 211 16.26 10.31 4.37
N LEU A 212 15.77 9.07 4.41
CA LEU A 212 15.50 8.31 3.19
C LEU A 212 14.47 9.03 2.31
N GLY A 213 13.36 9.49 2.90
CA GLY A 213 12.34 10.28 2.19
C GLY A 213 12.89 11.57 1.59
N ARG A 214 13.77 12.28 2.32
CA ARG A 214 14.45 13.49 1.81
C ARG A 214 15.37 13.17 0.63
N ASN A 215 16.13 12.08 0.71
CA ASN A 215 16.99 11.64 -0.38
C ASN A 215 16.19 11.22 -1.62
N ASP A 216 15.04 10.57 -1.43
CA ASP A 216 14.16 10.15 -2.52
C ASP A 216 13.50 11.36 -3.22
N VAL A 217 12.88 12.25 -2.44
CA VAL A 217 12.28 13.48 -2.98
C VAL A 217 13.33 14.39 -3.61
N GLY A 218 14.51 14.50 -2.99
CA GLY A 218 15.60 15.37 -3.45
C GLY A 218 16.18 15.01 -4.82
N ARG A 219 16.01 13.77 -5.31
CA ARG A 219 16.47 13.37 -6.66
C ARG A 219 15.70 14.05 -7.79
N VAL A 220 14.44 14.41 -7.53
CA VAL A 220 13.50 14.92 -8.54
C VAL A 220 12.89 16.28 -8.18
N ALA A 221 13.22 16.82 -7.01
CA ALA A 221 12.78 18.13 -6.58
C ALA A 221 13.77 19.23 -6.97
N LYS A 222 13.27 20.46 -7.14
CA LYS A 222 14.07 21.67 -7.30
C LYS A 222 15.02 21.82 -6.12
N SER A 223 16.28 22.17 -6.40
CA SER A 223 17.29 22.47 -5.38
C SER A 223 16.75 23.45 -4.33
N GLY A 224 16.89 23.09 -3.05
CA GLY A 224 16.46 23.92 -1.92
C GLY A 224 14.95 23.88 -1.61
N SER A 225 14.14 23.14 -2.37
CA SER A 225 12.68 23.05 -2.13
C SER A 225 12.26 21.91 -1.20
N VAL A 226 13.20 21.05 -0.79
CA VAL A 226 12.91 19.90 0.07
C VAL A 226 12.81 20.35 1.53
N HIS A 227 11.65 20.12 2.14
CA HIS A 227 11.37 20.51 3.53
C HIS A 227 10.75 19.35 4.30
N VAL A 228 10.95 19.34 5.62
CA VAL A 228 10.32 18.38 6.53
C VAL A 228 9.40 19.15 7.47
N ASN A 229 8.09 19.04 7.26
CA ASN A 229 7.08 19.67 8.10
C ASN A 229 5.70 19.01 7.90
N PRO A 230 5.07 18.45 8.95
CA PRO A 230 5.56 18.35 10.33
C PRO A 230 6.74 17.39 10.48
N PHE A 231 7.51 17.55 11.56
CA PHE A 231 8.59 16.64 11.96
C PHE A 231 8.28 16.08 13.36
N LYS A 232 8.32 14.74 13.50
CA LYS A 232 8.09 14.02 14.78
C LYS A 232 6.77 14.39 15.46
N LYS A 233 5.69 14.52 14.68
CA LYS A 233 4.35 14.75 15.23
C LYS A 233 3.69 13.41 15.55
N VAL A 234 2.97 13.31 16.67
CA VAL A 234 2.16 12.11 16.96
C VAL A 234 0.80 12.22 16.30
N GLU A 235 0.42 11.17 15.59
CA GLU A 235 -0.92 11.02 15.02
C GLU A 235 -1.65 9.83 15.62
N ARG A 236 -2.91 10.07 15.97
CA ARG A 236 -3.78 9.09 16.64
C ARG A 236 -4.73 8.47 15.63
N TYR A 237 -4.70 7.14 15.57
CA TYR A 237 -5.65 6.30 14.85
C TYR A 237 -6.61 5.63 15.84
N SER A 238 -7.54 4.81 15.35
CA SER A 238 -8.58 4.18 16.17
C SER A 238 -8.03 3.29 17.28
N HIS A 239 -6.92 2.59 17.05
CA HIS A 239 -6.36 1.61 18.00
C HIS A 239 -4.90 1.84 18.36
N VAL A 240 -4.20 2.69 17.60
CA VAL A 240 -2.77 2.98 17.78
C VAL A 240 -2.47 4.46 17.56
N MET A 241 -1.30 4.90 17.98
CA MET A 241 -0.70 6.17 17.60
C MET A 241 0.69 5.95 17.00
N HIS A 242 1.11 6.85 16.12
CA HIS A 242 2.40 6.79 15.42
C HIS A 242 3.13 8.12 15.41
N ILE A 243 4.46 8.08 15.36
CA ILE A 243 5.29 9.23 15.00
C ILE A 243 5.22 9.39 13.49
N VAL A 244 4.83 10.58 13.04
CA VAL A 244 4.76 10.91 11.63
C VAL A 244 5.62 12.12 11.31
N SER A 245 6.18 12.10 10.12
CA SER A 245 6.79 13.27 9.51
C SER A 245 6.28 13.40 8.08
N GLN A 246 6.34 14.59 7.51
CA GLN A 246 6.03 14.81 6.11
C GLN A 246 7.23 15.46 5.44
N VAL A 247 7.74 14.81 4.40
CA VAL A 247 8.78 15.37 3.54
C VAL A 247 8.09 15.85 2.27
N THR A 248 8.30 17.12 1.94
CA THR A 248 7.77 17.75 0.73
C THR A 248 8.88 18.28 -0.14
N GLY A 249 8.61 18.38 -1.45
CA GLY A 249 9.51 19.00 -2.43
C GLY A 249 8.72 19.57 -3.60
N GLN A 250 9.27 20.55 -4.29
CA GLN A 250 8.69 21.05 -5.54
C GLN A 250 9.33 20.32 -6.71
N LEU A 251 8.53 19.60 -7.50
CA LEU A 251 8.97 18.87 -8.69
C LEU A 251 9.75 19.81 -9.62
N ASP A 252 10.94 19.38 -10.02
CA ASP A 252 11.70 20.07 -11.04
C ASP A 252 11.01 19.92 -12.41
N PRO A 253 10.81 21.00 -13.20
CA PRO A 253 10.10 20.94 -14.47
C PRO A 253 10.69 19.97 -15.51
N GLN A 254 11.95 19.54 -15.33
CA GLN A 254 12.56 18.52 -16.20
C GLN A 254 12.03 17.10 -15.94
N TYR A 255 11.38 16.87 -14.80
CA TYR A 255 10.85 15.58 -14.39
C TYR A 255 9.32 15.52 -14.46
N SER A 256 8.81 14.30 -14.55
CA SER A 256 7.39 13.96 -14.54
C SER A 256 7.01 13.20 -13.27
N ALA A 257 5.71 12.97 -13.07
CA ALA A 257 5.24 12.12 -11.98
C ALA A 257 5.75 10.67 -12.06
N TYR A 258 6.13 10.19 -13.26
CA TYR A 258 6.72 8.86 -13.42
C TYR A 258 8.14 8.80 -12.84
N ASP A 259 8.93 9.86 -13.01
CA ASP A 259 10.26 9.99 -12.40
C ASP A 259 10.16 10.09 -10.87
N VAL A 260 9.12 10.76 -10.36
CA VAL A 260 8.81 10.78 -8.92
C VAL A 260 8.53 9.36 -8.40
N MET A 261 7.74 8.57 -9.13
CA MET A 261 7.46 7.19 -8.77
C MET A 261 8.74 6.35 -8.76
N GLU A 262 9.57 6.43 -9.80
CA GLU A 262 10.85 5.73 -9.89
C GLU A 262 11.79 6.12 -8.74
N ALA A 263 11.90 7.41 -8.44
CA ALA A 263 12.73 7.89 -7.34
C ALA A 263 12.25 7.36 -5.98
N CYS A 264 10.96 7.39 -5.67
CA CYS A 264 10.50 6.99 -4.34
C CYS A 264 10.34 5.46 -4.17
N PHE A 265 10.32 4.69 -5.24
CA PHE A 265 10.00 3.26 -5.20
C PHE A 265 11.21 2.34 -4.92
N PRO A 266 11.04 1.25 -4.13
CA PRO A 266 9.95 1.02 -3.18
C PRO A 266 10.15 1.83 -1.89
N ALA A 267 9.15 1.85 -1.02
CA ALA A 267 9.28 2.53 0.28
C ALA A 267 10.32 1.85 1.18
N GLY A 268 11.03 2.66 1.98
CA GLY A 268 11.99 2.18 2.98
C GLY A 268 11.37 1.29 4.04
N THR A 269 10.13 1.60 4.46
CA THR A 269 9.36 0.88 5.49
C THR A 269 9.02 -0.56 5.11
N VAL A 270 9.16 -0.93 3.84
CA VAL A 270 8.96 -2.30 3.34
C VAL A 270 10.21 -2.90 2.69
N SER A 271 11.32 -2.19 2.66
CA SER A 271 12.58 -2.67 2.09
C SER A 271 13.69 -2.67 3.15
N GLY A 272 14.15 -1.49 3.54
CA GLY A 272 15.16 -1.29 4.57
C GLY A 272 16.08 -0.10 4.24
N ALA A 273 17.18 -0.01 4.97
CA ALA A 273 18.16 1.06 4.84
C ALA A 273 19.59 0.52 5.02
N PRO A 274 20.55 0.82 4.10
CA PRO A 274 20.36 1.45 2.79
C PRO A 274 19.46 0.62 1.84
N LYS A 275 18.58 1.30 1.09
CA LYS A 275 17.48 0.68 0.32
C LYS A 275 17.95 -0.42 -0.65
N ILE A 276 18.97 -0.13 -1.48
CA ILE A 276 19.45 -1.05 -2.51
C ILE A 276 20.02 -2.33 -1.87
N ARG A 277 20.87 -2.19 -0.85
CA ARG A 277 21.48 -3.34 -0.18
C ARG A 277 20.43 -4.18 0.57
N ALA A 278 19.47 -3.54 1.22
CA ALA A 278 18.36 -4.25 1.86
C ALA A 278 17.52 -5.06 0.84
N MET A 279 17.25 -4.51 -0.35
CA MET A 279 16.55 -5.24 -1.42
C MET A 279 17.35 -6.44 -1.95
N GLN A 280 18.67 -6.32 -2.06
CA GLN A 280 19.53 -7.45 -2.44
C GLN A 280 19.47 -8.58 -1.40
N ILE A 281 19.47 -8.24 -0.11
CA ILE A 281 19.35 -9.21 0.98
C ILE A 281 17.95 -9.85 0.99
N ILE A 282 16.89 -9.07 0.76
CA ILE A 282 15.53 -9.61 0.59
C ILE A 282 15.49 -10.64 -0.55
N GLU A 283 16.08 -10.29 -1.70
CA GLU A 283 16.16 -11.19 -2.86
C GLU A 283 17.11 -12.36 -2.65
N GLU A 284 18.00 -12.33 -1.66
CA GLU A 284 18.75 -13.51 -1.23
C GLU A 284 17.88 -14.42 -0.35
N LEU A 285 17.28 -13.86 0.70
CA LEU A 285 16.71 -14.61 1.81
C LEU A 285 15.25 -15.05 1.64
N GLU A 286 14.39 -14.26 1.00
CA GLU A 286 12.97 -14.63 0.87
C GLU A 286 12.80 -15.78 -0.14
N PRO A 287 12.02 -16.84 0.15
CA PRO A 287 11.96 -18.02 -0.73
C PRO A 287 11.24 -17.78 -2.05
N THR A 288 10.50 -16.68 -2.18
CA THR A 288 9.64 -16.39 -3.34
C THR A 288 9.62 -14.90 -3.66
N ARG A 289 9.43 -14.55 -4.93
CA ARG A 289 9.23 -13.15 -5.33
C ARG A 289 7.99 -12.56 -4.64
N ARG A 290 8.05 -11.27 -4.31
CA ARG A 290 6.98 -10.53 -3.62
C ARG A 290 5.73 -10.29 -4.49
N GLY A 291 5.90 -10.21 -5.80
CA GLY A 291 4.81 -9.86 -6.71
C GLY A 291 4.23 -8.49 -6.34
N PRO A 292 2.92 -8.35 -6.13
CA PRO A 292 2.32 -7.06 -5.76
C PRO A 292 2.72 -6.55 -4.37
N TYR A 293 3.10 -7.42 -3.43
CA TYR A 293 3.42 -7.01 -2.06
C TYR A 293 4.60 -6.04 -2.01
N ALA A 294 4.50 -5.01 -1.16
CA ALA A 294 5.48 -3.91 -1.06
C ALA A 294 5.61 -3.06 -2.35
N GLY A 295 4.77 -3.34 -3.36
CA GLY A 295 4.62 -2.53 -4.56
C GLY A 295 3.81 -1.25 -4.30
N ALA A 296 3.21 -0.71 -5.35
CA ALA A 296 2.40 0.49 -5.29
C ALA A 296 1.02 0.29 -5.90
N VAL A 297 0.02 0.93 -5.31
CA VAL A 297 -1.35 0.99 -5.84
C VAL A 297 -1.80 2.45 -5.84
N GLY A 298 -2.36 2.92 -6.95
CA GLY A 298 -2.74 4.32 -7.10
C GLY A 298 -3.09 4.68 -8.52
N TYR A 299 -2.92 5.94 -8.88
CA TYR A 299 -3.21 6.45 -10.22
C TYR A 299 -2.17 7.47 -10.70
N PHE A 300 -2.08 7.59 -12.03
CA PHE A 300 -1.50 8.73 -12.74
C PHE A 300 -2.62 9.43 -13.50
N SER A 301 -2.80 10.73 -13.30
CA SER A 301 -3.80 11.50 -14.02
C SER A 301 -3.23 12.06 -15.33
N PHE A 302 -4.12 12.35 -16.28
CA PHE A 302 -3.76 13.09 -17.49
C PHE A 302 -3.32 14.53 -17.21
N SER A 303 -3.54 15.06 -16.00
CA SER A 303 -3.06 16.39 -15.59
C SER A 303 -1.64 16.38 -15.02
N GLY A 304 -0.98 15.21 -14.96
CA GLY A 304 0.34 15.05 -14.36
C GLY A 304 0.34 14.86 -12.84
N ASN A 305 -0.83 14.72 -12.22
CA ASN A 305 -0.93 14.39 -10.79
C ASN A 305 -0.81 12.88 -10.57
N MET A 306 -0.30 12.47 -9.42
CA MET A 306 -0.18 11.08 -9.01
C MET A 306 -0.45 10.96 -7.51
N ASP A 307 -1.12 9.89 -7.11
CA ASP A 307 -1.23 9.50 -5.70
C ASP A 307 -1.13 7.98 -5.60
N THR A 308 -0.23 7.49 -4.75
CA THR A 308 0.04 6.06 -4.58
C THR A 308 0.24 5.70 -3.11
N CYS A 309 -0.29 4.54 -2.74
CA CYS A 309 -0.02 3.90 -1.44
C CYS A 309 0.89 2.70 -1.60
N ILE A 310 1.55 2.32 -0.52
CA ILE A 310 2.32 1.08 -0.46
C ILE A 310 1.34 -0.09 -0.49
N ASN A 311 1.63 -1.12 -1.28
CA ASN A 311 0.79 -2.31 -1.38
C ASN A 311 1.03 -3.29 -0.22
N ILE A 312 0.55 -2.90 0.96
CA ILE A 312 0.51 -3.68 2.20
C ILE A 312 -0.95 -3.82 2.67
N ARG A 313 -1.21 -4.73 3.63
CA ARG A 313 -2.56 -5.05 4.10
C ARG A 313 -3.53 -5.31 2.94
N THR A 314 -3.07 -6.15 2.02
CA THR A 314 -3.74 -6.43 0.75
C THR A 314 -3.86 -7.93 0.54
N VAL A 315 -4.99 -8.34 -0.03
CA VAL A 315 -5.26 -9.68 -0.51
C VAL A 315 -5.09 -9.68 -2.03
N VAL A 316 -4.19 -10.52 -2.53
CA VAL A 316 -4.04 -10.80 -3.96
C VAL A 316 -4.89 -12.01 -4.30
N ILE A 317 -5.71 -11.92 -5.34
CA ILE A 317 -6.64 -12.98 -5.74
C ILE A 317 -6.36 -13.39 -7.18
N GLN A 318 -6.21 -14.70 -7.39
CA GLN A 318 -6.03 -15.33 -8.70
C GLN A 318 -6.95 -16.55 -8.80
N GLY A 319 -8.07 -16.41 -9.51
CA GLY A 319 -9.14 -17.41 -9.52
C GLY A 319 -9.72 -17.62 -8.12
N HIS A 320 -9.66 -18.84 -7.60
CA HIS A 320 -10.15 -19.18 -6.25
C HIS A 320 -9.07 -19.12 -5.16
N LYS A 321 -7.85 -18.66 -5.49
CA LYS A 321 -6.75 -18.55 -4.52
C LYS A 321 -6.61 -17.12 -4.04
N ALA A 322 -6.52 -16.95 -2.73
CA ALA A 322 -6.25 -15.68 -2.07
C ALA A 322 -4.90 -15.76 -1.35
N TYR A 323 -4.09 -14.73 -1.53
CA TYR A 323 -2.76 -14.62 -0.94
C TYR A 323 -2.66 -13.37 -0.07
N ILE A 324 -2.07 -13.52 1.11
CA ILE A 324 -1.77 -12.44 2.05
C ILE A 324 -0.28 -12.47 2.31
N GLN A 325 0.40 -11.34 2.23
CA GLN A 325 1.82 -11.23 2.57
C GLN A 325 2.02 -10.13 3.61
N ALA A 326 2.84 -10.40 4.61
CA ALA A 326 3.16 -9.47 5.68
C ALA A 326 4.62 -9.63 6.10
N GLY A 327 5.21 -8.55 6.59
CA GLY A 327 6.62 -8.49 6.96
C GLY A 327 6.89 -7.68 8.22
N ALA A 328 8.10 -7.82 8.72
CA ALA A 328 8.60 -7.21 9.95
C ALA A 328 9.95 -6.52 9.68
N GLY A 329 10.16 -5.37 10.31
CA GLY A 329 11.40 -4.60 10.18
C GLY A 329 12.44 -5.16 11.14
N ILE A 330 13.53 -5.70 10.60
CA ILE A 330 14.59 -6.33 11.38
C ILE A 330 15.68 -5.31 11.68
N VAL A 331 15.98 -5.14 12.96
CA VAL A 331 17.05 -4.30 13.50
C VAL A 331 18.00 -5.14 14.37
N ALA A 332 19.11 -4.55 14.81
CA ALA A 332 20.17 -5.25 15.53
C ALA A 332 19.69 -5.97 16.82
N ASP A 333 18.67 -5.46 17.47
CA ASP A 333 18.09 -5.98 18.71
C ASP A 333 16.78 -6.78 18.52
N SER A 334 16.34 -6.99 17.27
CA SER A 334 15.15 -7.77 16.95
C SER A 334 15.19 -9.18 17.55
N ASP A 335 14.07 -9.64 18.09
CA ASP A 335 13.87 -11.00 18.61
C ASP A 335 13.17 -11.86 17.54
N PRO A 336 13.81 -12.93 17.02
CA PRO A 336 13.26 -13.70 15.91
C PRO A 336 11.81 -14.18 16.09
N ALA A 337 11.44 -14.61 17.30
CA ALA A 337 10.11 -15.12 17.58
C ALA A 337 9.08 -13.99 17.60
N LYS A 338 9.43 -12.83 18.17
CA LYS A 338 8.55 -11.64 18.15
C LYS A 338 8.33 -11.11 16.75
N GLU A 339 9.37 -11.07 15.91
CA GLU A 339 9.24 -10.60 14.53
C GLU A 339 8.32 -11.53 13.71
N PHE A 340 8.44 -12.85 13.91
CA PHE A 340 7.51 -13.82 13.33
C PHE A 340 6.07 -13.55 13.78
N GLU A 341 5.85 -13.37 15.09
CA GLU A 341 4.53 -13.08 15.64
C GLU A 341 3.95 -11.77 15.07
N GLU A 342 4.78 -10.75 14.89
CA GLU A 342 4.37 -9.49 14.28
C GLU A 342 3.85 -9.67 12.85
N THR A 343 4.52 -10.47 12.02
CA THR A 343 4.02 -10.76 10.67
C THR A 343 2.66 -11.46 10.70
N CYS A 344 2.45 -12.39 11.65
CA CYS A 344 1.18 -13.07 11.86
C CYS A 344 0.09 -12.09 12.30
N ASN A 345 0.42 -11.18 13.24
CA ASN A 345 -0.47 -10.13 13.72
C ASN A 345 -0.91 -9.19 12.58
N LYS A 346 0.03 -8.76 11.72
CA LYS A 346 -0.24 -7.93 10.54
C LYS A 346 -1.12 -8.63 9.50
N ALA A 347 -0.95 -9.94 9.30
CA ALA A 347 -1.76 -10.72 8.37
C ALA A 347 -3.19 -11.01 8.91
N ARG A 348 -3.36 -11.06 10.23
CA ARG A 348 -4.61 -11.45 10.90
C ARG A 348 -5.81 -10.61 10.51
N ALA A 349 -5.64 -9.30 10.33
CA ALA A 349 -6.73 -8.42 9.89
C ALA A 349 -7.30 -8.84 8.52
N MET A 350 -6.42 -9.26 7.61
CA MET A 350 -6.80 -9.70 6.26
C MET A 350 -7.43 -11.09 6.28
N MET A 351 -6.88 -12.00 7.10
CA MET A 351 -7.45 -13.34 7.32
C MET A 351 -8.88 -13.24 7.89
N ARG A 352 -9.10 -12.38 8.89
CA ARG A 352 -10.44 -12.14 9.45
C ARG A 352 -11.40 -11.54 8.43
N GLY A 353 -10.93 -10.65 7.55
CA GLY A 353 -11.72 -10.12 6.44
C GLY A 353 -12.19 -11.19 5.47
N LEU A 354 -11.30 -12.12 5.12
CA LEU A 354 -11.63 -13.30 4.31
C LEU A 354 -12.66 -14.20 4.99
N GLU A 355 -12.46 -14.53 6.26
CA GLU A 355 -13.38 -15.38 7.03
C GLU A 355 -14.76 -14.74 7.15
N MET A 356 -14.83 -13.44 7.44
CA MET A 356 -16.07 -12.69 7.53
C MET A 356 -16.81 -12.65 6.18
N ALA A 357 -16.08 -12.47 5.07
CA ALA A 357 -16.65 -12.49 3.72
C ALA A 357 -17.16 -13.88 3.29
N GLU A 358 -16.53 -14.98 3.75
CA GLU A 358 -17.01 -16.34 3.50
C GLU A 358 -18.25 -16.69 4.35
N GLN A 359 -18.30 -16.21 5.59
CA GLN A 359 -19.44 -16.41 6.50
C GLN A 359 -20.66 -15.55 6.16
N GLY A 360 -20.49 -14.54 5.31
CA GLY A 360 -21.51 -13.60 4.87
C GLY A 360 -21.53 -12.32 5.71
N LEU A 361 -21.62 -11.18 5.02
CA LEU A 361 -21.84 -9.87 5.63
C LEU A 361 -23.33 -9.69 5.91
N GLY A 362 -23.74 -10.03 7.13
CA GLY A 362 -25.12 -9.89 7.62
C GLY A 362 -25.64 -8.47 7.60
#